data_AF-A0A822FX79-F1
#
_entry.id   AF-A0A822FX79-F1
#
_cell.length_a   1.000
_cell.length_b   1.000
_cell.length_c   1.000
_cell.angle_alpha   90.00
_cell.angle_beta   90.00
_cell.angle_gamma   90.00
#
_symmetry.space_group_name_H-M   'P 1'
#
loop_
_entity.id
_entity.type
_entity.pdbx_description
1 polymer ?
#
loop_
_entity_poly.entity_id
_entity_poly.type
_entity_poly.pdbx_seq_one_letter_code
_entity_poly.pdbx_strand_id
1 'polypeptide(L)' 'MEKQYIGSYIKTRWLLGLTATQIHDELTTAYGQDVVSYCTVTRWIQRFSNERESLEDNPRSGRPLSAIIQQNIDAVKD' A
#
# COMPACT_ATOMS: atom_id res chain seq x y z
N MET A 1 -15.04 3.67 -0.50
CA MET A 1 -13.98 4.70 -0.34
C MET A 1 -12.73 4.18 -1.02
N GLU A 2 -12.16 4.93 -1.96
CA GLU A 2 -10.95 4.48 -2.64
C GLU A 2 -9.79 4.41 -1.64
N LYS A 3 -9.14 3.24 -1.56
CA LYS A 3 -7.97 3.00 -0.71
C LYS A 3 -6.81 3.97 -0.97
N GLN A 4 -6.87 4.76 -2.06
CA GLN A 4 -5.83 5.68 -2.49
C GLN A 4 -5.59 6.85 -1.53
N TYR A 5 -6.55 7.18 -0.65
CA TYR A 5 -6.43 8.36 0.23
C TYR A 5 -5.93 8.07 1.65
N ILE A 6 -5.87 6.80 2.08
CA ILE A 6 -5.49 6.47 3.47
C ILE A 6 -3.98 6.67 3.68
N GLY A 7 -3.16 6.28 2.71
CA GLY A 7 -1.70 6.45 2.78
C GLY A 7 -1.29 7.93 2.86
N SER A 8 -1.92 8.80 2.07
CA SER A 8 -1.67 10.25 2.12
C SER A 8 -2.12 10.86 3.43
N TYR A 9 -3.29 10.47 3.95
CA TYR A 9 -3.76 10.92 5.26
C TYR A 9 -2.77 10.55 6.38
N ILE A 10 -2.31 9.29 6.40
CA ILE A 10 -1.32 8.83 7.38
C ILE A 10 -0.02 9.63 7.24
N LYS A 11 0.45 9.89 6.00
CA LYS A 11 1.66 10.70 5.75
C LYS A 11 1.52 12.09 6.34
N THR A 12 0.43 12.79 6.04
CA THR A 12 0.19 14.16 6.51
C THR A 12 0.11 14.20 8.03
N ARG A 13 -0.62 13.28 8.68
CA ARG A 13 -0.71 13.25 10.15
C ARG A 13 0.61 12.89 10.82
N TRP A 14 1.37 11.96 10.26
CA TRP A 14 2.69 11.61 10.77
C TRP A 14 3.65 12.80 10.69
N LEU A 15 3.66 13.54 9.57
CA LEU A 15 4.46 14.77 9.42
C LEU A 15 4.04 15.87 10.41
N LEU A 16 2.78 15.89 10.84
CA LEU A 16 2.29 16.77 11.92
C LEU A 16 2.66 16.28 13.33
N GLY A 17 3.40 15.17 13.46
CA GLY A 17 3.89 14.65 14.73
C GLY A 17 2.92 13.75 15.48
N LEU A 18 1.83 13.29 14.84
CA LEU A 18 0.91 12.36 15.48
C LEU A 18 1.51 10.95 15.58
N THR A 19 1.17 10.28 16.68
CA THR A 19 1.53 8.87 16.90
C THR A 19 0.65 7.94 16.07
N ALA A 20 1.13 6.72 15.81
CA ALA A 20 0.38 5.70 15.07
C ALA A 20 -1.00 5.42 15.69
N THR A 21 -1.09 5.43 17.03
CA THR A 21 -2.35 5.20 17.76
C THR A 21 -3.36 6.31 17.48
N GLN A 22 -2.94 7.58 17.58
CA GLN A 22 -3.81 8.72 17.30
C GLN A 22 -4.33 8.68 15.86
N ILE A 23 -3.46 8.37 14.90
CA ILE A 23 -3.84 8.29 13.48
C ILE A 23 -4.84 7.15 13.25
N HIS A 24 -4.64 6.00 13.90
CA HIS A 24 -5.56 4.87 13.83
C HIS A 24 -6.93 5.20 14.44
N ASP A 25 -6.95 5.89 15.57
CA ASP A 25 -8.19 6.27 16.25
C ASP A 25 -8.96 7.32 15.45
N GLU A 26 -8.29 8.29 14.83
CA GLU A 26 -8.92 9.24 13.90
C GLU A 26 -9.55 8.53 12.70
N LEU A 27 -8.81 7.61 12.07
CA LEU A 27 -9.32 6.83 10.93
C LEU A 27 -10.50 5.94 11.31
N THR A 28 -10.44 5.31 12.49
CA THR A 28 -11.51 4.47 13.02
C THR A 28 -12.75 5.29 13.38
N THR A 29 -12.55 6.48 13.95
CA THR A 29 -13.65 7.40 14.31
C THR A 29 -14.32 7.95 13.05
N ALA A 30 -13.55 8.33 12.04
CA ALA A 30 -14.08 8.92 10.81
C ALA A 30 -14.78 7.89 9.91
N TYR A 31 -14.28 6.65 9.85
CA TYR A 31 -14.67 5.70 8.83
C TYR A 31 -15.13 4.32 9.34
N GLY A 32 -14.94 4.04 10.62
CA GLY A 32 -15.25 2.75 11.25
C GLY A 32 -14.03 1.81 11.38
N GLN A 33 -14.19 0.78 12.21
CA GLN A 33 -13.12 -0.15 12.61
C GLN A 33 -12.53 -0.97 11.45
N ASP A 34 -13.30 -1.17 10.37
CA ASP A 34 -12.93 -2.08 9.27
C ASP A 34 -12.08 -1.42 8.17
N VAL A 35 -11.80 -0.12 8.29
CA VAL A 35 -11.18 0.66 7.20
C VAL A 35 -9.69 0.41 7.08
N VAL A 36 -8.96 0.46 8.19
CA VAL A 36 -7.53 0.19 8.22
C VAL A 36 -7.11 -0.36 9.57
N SER A 37 -6.34 -1.44 9.56
CA SER A 37 -5.79 -2.00 10.79
C SER A 37 -4.65 -1.13 11.32
N TYR A 38 -4.46 -1.12 12.64
CA TYR A 38 -3.31 -0.49 13.28
C TYR A 38 -1.96 -0.90 12.65
N CYS A 39 -1.77 -2.18 12.35
CA CYS A 39 -0.58 -2.70 11.66
C CYS A 39 -0.35 -2.06 10.27
N THR A 40 -1.42 -1.68 9.58
CA THR A 40 -1.31 -0.98 8.29
C THR A 40 -0.82 0.45 8.50
N VAL A 41 -1.32 1.15 9.52
CA VAL A 41 -0.86 2.51 9.88
C VAL A 41 0.63 2.50 10.23
N THR A 42 1.07 1.58 11.08
CA THR A 42 2.49 1.48 11.48
C THR A 42 3.39 1.14 10.30
N ARG A 43 2.95 0.25 9.39
CA ARG A 43 3.69 -0.07 8.16
C ARG A 43 3.84 1.14 7.23
N TRP A 44 2.82 1.99 7.12
CA TRP A 44 2.92 3.25 6.36
C TRP A 44 3.91 4.21 7.01
N ILE A 45 3.82 4.41 8.32
CA ILE A 45 4.75 5.28 9.07
C ILE A 45 6.21 4.81 8.89
N GLN A 46 6.46 3.49 8.98
CA GLN A 46 7.79 2.93 8.73
C GLN A 46 8.28 3.16 7.29
N ARG A 47 7.38 3.19 6.30
CA ARG A 47 7.76 3.53 4.92
C ARG A 47 8.20 4.99 4.83
N PHE A 48 7.46 5.90 5.46
CA PHE A 48 7.77 7.33 5.46
C PHE A 48 9.03 7.68 6.24
N SER A 49 9.32 6.97 7.34
CA SER A 49 10.56 7.17 8.11
C SER A 49 11.82 6.74 7.36
N ASN A 50 11.70 5.80 6.43
CA ASN A 50 12.81 5.27 5.64
C ASN A 50 13.02 6.05 4.32
N GLU A 51 12.71 7.35 4.29
CA GLU A 51 12.87 8.28 3.14
C GLU A 51 12.15 7.87 1.85
N ARG A 52 11.25 6.87 1.89
CA ARG A 52 10.32 6.62 0.79
C ARG A 52 9.16 7.60 0.90
N GLU A 53 9.39 8.80 0.38
CA GLU A 53 8.34 9.82 0.28
C GLU A 53 7.25 9.47 -0.73
N SER A 54 7.53 8.54 -1.65
CA SER A 54 6.57 8.14 -2.67
C SER A 54 5.34 7.47 -2.05
N LEU A 55 4.17 7.99 -2.42
CA LEU A 55 2.87 7.39 -2.12
C LEU A 55 2.54 6.25 -3.08
N GLU A 56 3.37 6.05 -4.12
CA GLU A 56 3.16 5.00 -5.11
C GLU A 56 3.59 3.64 -4.57
N ASP A 57 2.80 2.61 -4.91
CA ASP A 57 3.21 1.24 -4.67
C ASP A 57 4.47 0.93 -5.49
N ASN A 58 5.40 0.18 -4.89
CA ASN A 58 6.48 -0.44 -5.65
C ASN A 58 5.92 -1.20 -6.85
N PRO A 59 6.67 -1.27 -7.98
CA PRO A 59 6.25 -2.05 -9.14
C PRO A 59 5.86 -3.45 -8.67
N ARG A 60 4.57 -3.76 -8.84
CA ARG A 60 4.05 -5.07 -8.48
C ARG A 60 4.70 -6.05 -9.43
N SER A 61 5.39 -7.07 -8.90
CA SER A 61 5.78 -8.21 -9.73
C SER A 61 4.50 -8.83 -10.25
N GLY A 62 4.11 -8.45 -11.46
CA GLY A 62 3.05 -9.15 -12.18
C GLY A 62 3.45 -10.60 -12.39
N ARG A 63 2.51 -11.42 -12.87
CA ARG A 63 2.86 -12.75 -13.36
C ARG A 63 4.02 -12.58 -14.36
N PRO A 64 5.15 -13.27 -14.20
CA PRO A 64 6.19 -13.23 -15.21
C PRO A 64 5.56 -13.63 -16.55
N LEU A 65 5.80 -12.84 -17.58
CA LEU A 65 5.37 -13.11 -18.96
C LEU A 65 6.14 -14.31 -19.58
N SER A 66 6.52 -15.30 -18.78
CA SER A 66 7.12 -16.56 -19.25
C SER A 66 6.15 -17.41 -20.06
N ALA A 67 4.87 -17.02 -20.14
CA ALA A 67 3.88 -17.62 -21.04
C ALA A 67 4.06 -17.22 -22.52
N ILE A 68 4.82 -16.17 -22.83
CA ILE A 68 5.11 -15.72 -24.21
C ILE A 68 6.58 -15.98 -24.56
N ILE A 69 7.08 -17.16 -24.20
CA ILE A 69 8.30 -17.68 -24.82
C ILE A 69 7.82 -18.44 -26.06
N GLN A 70 8.44 -18.20 -27.22
CA GLN A 70 8.13 -18.88 -28.48
C GLN A 70 7.99 -20.40 -28.30
N GLN A 71 8.82 -20.97 -27.41
CA GLN A 71 8.79 -22.35 -26.93
C GLN A 71 7.39 -22.86 -26.47
N ASN A 72 6.60 -22.04 -25.76
CA ASN A 72 5.25 -22.41 -25.34
C ASN A 72 4.22 -22.25 -26.47
N ILE A 73 4.45 -21.31 -27.40
CA ILE A 73 3.58 -21.10 -28.57
C ILE A 73 3.70 -22.30 -29.52
N ASP A 74 4.92 -22.80 -29.70
CA ASP A 74 5.20 -23.94 -30.56
C ASP A 74 4.66 -25.24 -29.93
N ALA A 75 4.75 -25.40 -28.60
CA ALA A 75 4.23 -26.58 -27.88
C ALA A 75 2.69 -26.71 -27.86
N VAL A 76 1.94 -25.65 -28.16
CA VAL A 76 0.46 -25.67 -28.25
C VAL A 76 -0.03 -25.90 -29.69
N LYS A 77 0.86 -25.79 -30.68
CA LYS A 77 0.54 -25.96 -32.11
C LYS A 77 0.67 -27.40 -32.62
N ASP A 78 1.08 -28.35 -31.76
CA ASP A 78 1.09 -29.79 -32.04
C ASP A 78 -0.14 -30.50 -31.45
#